data_AF-A0A387B7P9-F1
#
_entry.id   AF-A0A387B7P9-F1
#
_cell.length_a   1.000
_cell.length_b   1.000
_cell.length_c   1.000
_cell.angle_alpha   90.00
_cell.angle_beta   90.00
_cell.angle_gamma   90.00
#
_symmetry.space_group_name_H-M   'P 1'
#
loop_
_entity.id
_entity.type
_entity.pdbx_description
1 polymer ?
#
loop_
_entity_poly.entity_id
_entity_poly.type
_entity_poly.pdbx_seq_one_letter_code
_entity_poly.pdbx_strand_id
1 'polypeptide(L)' 'MQSITGGDAGTWATIIQRESSGNMDANNSTHFGLFQSDTAYIGMTLEQECANAKEKYDSQGFAGAWLNYE' A
#
# COMPACT_ATOMS: atom_id res chain seq x y z
N MET A 1 -4.68 11.85 16.69
CA MET A 1 -4.35 10.59 16.00
C MET A 1 -3.08 10.83 15.21
N GLN A 2 -1.98 10.14 15.54
CA GLN A 2 -0.84 10.07 14.63
C GLN A 2 -1.30 9.26 13.41
N SER A 3 -1.02 9.76 12.21
CA SER A 3 -1.32 9.05 10.97
C SER A 3 -0.73 7.66 11.04
N ILE A 4 -1.56 6.61 10.94
CA ILE A 4 -1.14 5.19 10.94
C ILE A 4 -0.11 4.93 9.84
N THR A 5 -0.04 5.82 8.85
CA THR A 5 0.85 5.72 7.71
C THR A 5 2.10 6.61 7.80
N GLY A 6 2.19 7.54 8.75
CA GLY A 6 3.35 8.41 8.98
C GLY A 6 3.74 9.38 7.84
N GLY A 7 3.16 9.24 6.64
CA GLY A 7 3.24 10.20 5.53
C GLY A 7 2.03 11.13 5.44
N ASP A 8 2.14 12.17 4.62
CA ASP A 8 1.01 13.08 4.35
C ASP A 8 -0.15 12.33 3.68
N ALA A 9 -1.39 12.68 4.03
CA ALA A 9 -2.59 12.03 3.51
C ALA A 9 -2.67 12.08 1.97
N GLY A 10 -2.12 13.14 1.35
CA GLY A 10 -2.03 13.27 -0.10
C GLY A 10 -1.15 12.22 -0.76
N THR A 11 -0.05 11.80 -0.12
CA THR A 11 0.84 10.76 -0.64
C THR A 11 0.11 9.41 -0.69
N TRP A 12 -0.59 9.06 0.38
CA TRP A 12 -1.32 7.79 0.46
C TRP A 12 -2.51 7.74 -0.51
N ALA A 13 -3.25 8.84 -0.64
CA ALA A 13 -4.30 8.94 -1.65
C ALA A 13 -3.75 8.75 -3.08
N THR A 14 -2.56 9.30 -3.36
CA THR A 14 -1.89 9.14 -4.66
C THR A 14 -1.47 7.69 -4.91
N ILE A 15 -0.90 7.02 -3.91
CA ILE A 15 -0.54 5.59 -3.99
C ILE A 15 -1.80 4.77 -4.28
N ILE A 16 -2.83 4.89 -3.44
CA ILE A 16 -4.08 4.12 -3.57
C ILE A 16 -4.72 4.32 -4.95
N GLN A 17 -4.76 5.57 -5.43
CA GLN A 17 -5.34 5.88 -6.73
C GLN A 17 -4.54 5.24 -7.88
N ARG A 18 -3.21 5.23 -7.80
CA ARG A 18 -2.33 4.67 -8.83
C ARG A 18 -2.35 3.14 -8.83
N GLU A 19 -2.30 2.53 -7.65
CA GLU A 19 -2.09 1.10 -7.49
C GLU A 19 -3.39 0.31 -7.62
N SER A 20 -4.46 0.73 -6.94
CA SER A 20 -5.71 -0.02 -6.87
C SER A 20 -6.94 0.75 -7.35
N SER A 21 -6.79 2.04 -7.66
CA SER A 21 -7.93 2.95 -7.88
C SER A 21 -8.93 2.93 -6.70
N GLY A 22 -8.45 2.69 -5.48
CA GLY A 22 -9.27 2.58 -4.28
C GLY A 22 -10.02 1.25 -4.12
N ASN A 23 -9.73 0.25 -4.95
CA ASN A 23 -10.33 -1.08 -4.83
C ASN A 23 -9.53 -1.96 -3.86
N MET A 24 -10.11 -2.27 -2.69
CA MET A 24 -9.46 -3.16 -1.72
C MET A 24 -9.33 -4.60 -2.22
N ASP A 25 -10.16 -5.02 -3.17
CA ASP A 25 -10.13 -6.37 -3.73
C ASP A 25 -9.26 -6.44 -5.01
N ALA A 26 -8.47 -5.40 -5.29
CA ALA A 26 -7.59 -5.37 -6.46
C ALA A 26 -6.56 -6.50 -6.37
N ASN A 27 -6.51 -7.33 -7.42
CA ASN A 27 -5.66 -8.51 -7.50
C ASN A 27 -4.96 -8.54 -8.86
N ASN A 28 -3.65 -8.40 -8.84
CA ASN A 28 -2.78 -8.47 -10.00
C ASN A 28 -1.74 -9.58 -9.81
N SER A 29 -2.19 -10.84 -9.82
CA SER A 29 -1.45 -12.13 -9.85
C SER A 29 -0.39 -12.35 -8.76
N THR A 30 0.50 -11.39 -8.53
CA THR A 30 1.52 -11.32 -7.50
C THR A 30 1.26 -10.23 -6.47
N HIS A 31 0.39 -9.26 -6.76
CA HIS A 31 0.09 -8.12 -5.89
C HIS A 31 -1.39 -8.02 -5.56
N PHE A 32 -1.71 -7.63 -4.32
CA PHE A 32 -3.07 -7.65 -3.79
C PHE A 32 -3.37 -6.42 -2.92
N GLY A 33 -4.65 -6.10 -2.76
CA GLY A 33 -5.11 -5.11 -1.77
C GLY A 33 -5.05 -3.66 -2.26
N LEU A 34 -5.35 -2.74 -1.34
CA LEU A 34 -5.43 -1.31 -1.61
C LEU A 34 -4.09 -0.71 -2.08
N PHE A 35 -2.98 -1.29 -1.64
CA PHE A 35 -1.62 -0.82 -1.92
C PHE A 35 -0.86 -1.72 -2.90
N GLN A 36 -1.52 -2.72 -3.52
CA GLN A 36 -0.89 -3.68 -4.44
C GLN A 36 0.44 -4.21 -3.93
N SER A 37 0.45 -4.88 -2.78
CA SER A 37 1.69 -5.46 -2.24
C SER A 37 1.77 -6.98 -2.49
N ASP A 38 3.01 -7.43 -2.61
CA ASP A 38 3.55 -8.74 -2.96
C ASP A 38 3.28 -9.85 -1.93
N THR A 39 3.10 -9.47 -0.66
CA THR A 39 2.93 -10.41 0.45
C THR A 39 1.46 -10.81 0.66
N ALA A 40 0.92 -11.68 -0.20
CA ALA A 40 -0.35 -12.43 -0.02
C ALA A 40 -1.40 -11.78 0.93
N TYR A 41 -1.98 -10.65 0.52
CA TYR A 41 -2.95 -9.86 1.32
C TYR A 41 -4.38 -10.40 1.26
N ILE A 42 -4.58 -11.71 1.10
CA ILE A 42 -5.94 -12.25 1.06
C ILE A 42 -6.47 -12.35 2.50
N GLY A 43 -7.34 -11.39 2.88
CA GLY A 43 -8.07 -11.40 4.14
C GLY A 43 -7.52 -10.51 5.27
N MET A 44 -6.59 -9.59 4.98
CA MET A 44 -6.15 -8.58 5.94
C MET A 44 -7.19 -7.46 6.12
N THR A 45 -7.23 -6.86 7.31
CA THR A 45 -8.05 -5.66 7.56
C THR A 45 -7.37 -4.42 6.96
N LEU A 46 -8.17 -3.36 6.73
CA LEU A 46 -7.65 -2.07 6.24
C LEU A 46 -6.51 -1.51 7.12
N GLU A 47 -6.60 -1.69 8.45
CA GLU A 47 -5.55 -1.25 9.38
C GLU A 47 -4.23 -2.01 9.17
N GLN A 48 -4.31 -3.32 8.89
CA GLN A 48 -3.15 -4.15 8.61
C GLN A 48 -2.53 -3.79 7.25
N GLU A 49 -3.34 -3.57 6.22
CA GLU A 49 -2.84 -3.10 4.92
C GLU A 49 -2.12 -1.75 5.05
N CYS A 50 -2.68 -0.80 5.81
CA CYS A 50 -2.05 0.49 6.07
C CYS A 50 -0.73 0.35 6.84
N ALA A 51 -0.67 -0.54 7.84
CA ALA A 51 0.53 -0.75 8.64
C ALA A 51 1.67 -1.37 7.82
N ASN A 52 1.39 -2.37 6.98
CA ASN A 52 2.38 -2.98 6.11
C ASN A 52 2.85 -2.02 5.02
N ALA A 53 1.93 -1.27 4.41
CA ALA A 53 2.27 -0.24 3.44
C ALA A 53 3.19 0.83 4.06
N LYS A 54 2.94 1.19 5.33
CA LYS A 54 3.84 2.06 6.09
C LYS A 54 5.22 1.45 6.28
N GLU A 55 5.30 0.20 6.75
CA GLU A 55 6.58 -0.47 6.98
C GLU A 55 7.43 -0.54 5.69
N LYS A 56 6.79 -0.87 4.56
CA LYS A 56 7.43 -0.89 3.24
C LYS A 56 7.87 0.51 2.81
N TYR A 57 7.03 1.53 3.00
CA TYR A 57 7.37 2.93 2.73
C TYR A 57 8.54 3.42 3.59
N ASP A 58 8.56 3.12 4.89
CA ASP A 58 9.61 3.53 5.80
C ASP A 58 10.95 2.83 5.48
N SER A 59 10.90 1.59 5.00
CA SER A 59 12.09 0.82 4.64
C SER A 59 12.69 1.19 3.27
N GLN A 60 11.84 1.44 2.27
CA GLN A 60 12.27 1.53 0.86
C GLN A 60 11.97 2.91 0.22
N GLY A 61 11.19 3.75 0.89
CA GLY A 61 10.60 4.95 0.31
C GLY A 61 9.55 4.65 -0.77
N PHE A 62 8.88 5.69 -1.27
CA PHE A 62 7.86 5.54 -2.32
C PHE A 62 8.40 4.87 -3.59
N ALA A 63 9.61 5.25 -4.03
CA ALA A 63 10.16 4.75 -5.28
C ALA A 63 10.53 3.26 -5.21
N GLY A 64 11.10 2.81 -4.09
CA GLY A 64 11.41 1.40 -3.90
C GLY A 64 10.17 0.55 -3.74
N ALA A 65 9.15 1.05 -3.03
CA ALA A 65 7.97 0.26 -2.71
C ALA A 65 6.93 0.17 -3.85
N TRP A 66 6.82 1.17 -4.74
CA TRP A 66 5.78 1.24 -5.79
C TRP A 66 6.22 1.70 -7.19
N LEU A 67 7.39 2.32 -7.37
CA LEU A 67 7.85 2.70 -8.73
C LEU A 67 8.67 1.59 -9.39
N ASN A 68 9.49 0.90 -8.60
CA ASN A 68 10.22 -0.28 -9.02
C ASN A 68 9.44 -1.50 -8.56
N TYR A 69 8.45 -1.95 -9.35
CA TYR A 69 7.84 -3.26 -9.09
C TYR A 69 8.97 -4.31 -9.14
N GLU A 70 9.35 -4.83 -7.97
CA GLU A 70 10.24 -5.99 -7.85
C GLU A 70 9.51 -7.29 -8.23
#